data_AF-A0A921GNL7-F1
#
_entry.id   AF-A0A921GNL7-F1
#
_cell.length_a   1.000
_cell.length_b   1.000
_cell.length_c   1.000
_cell.angle_alpha   90.00
_cell.angle_beta   90.00
_cell.angle_gamma   90.00
#
_symmetry.space_group_name_H-M   'P 1'
#
loop_
_entity.id
_entity.type
_entity.pdbx_description
1 polymer ?
#
loop_
_entity_poly.entity_id
_entity_poly.type
_entity_poly.pdbx_seq_one_letter_code
_entity_poly.pdbx_strand_id
1 'polypeptide(L)'
;MTASRTHGHGHSHASPTTGRTRLAIAFGLTGLIVLAQSVGSVVTGSLALLTDTAHALVDASGLLVALIAATMLLRPASPAR
;
A
#
# COMPACT_ATOMS: atom_id res chain seq x y z
N MET A 1 -38.33 -8.97 37.19
CA MET A 1 -37.61 -7.81 36.63
C MET A 1 -36.38 -8.36 35.94
N THR A 2 -36.48 -8.60 34.64
CA THR A 2 -35.54 -9.40 33.85
C THR A 2 -34.33 -8.57 33.45
N ALA A 3 -33.15 -9.20 33.48
CA ALA A 3 -31.84 -8.64 33.29
C ALA A 3 -31.64 -7.88 31.97
N SER A 4 -30.99 -6.72 32.05
CA SER A 4 -30.35 -6.04 30.92
C SER A 4 -28.83 -6.20 31.06
N ARG A 5 -28.31 -7.31 30.52
CA ARG A 5 -26.86 -7.53 30.37
C ARG A 5 -26.41 -6.78 29.12
N THR A 6 -25.86 -5.59 29.30
CA THR A 6 -25.29 -4.77 28.23
C THR A 6 -24.08 -5.48 27.62
N HIS A 7 -24.23 -5.95 26.38
CA HIS A 7 -23.14 -6.50 25.58
C HIS A 7 -22.26 -5.33 25.10
N GLY A 8 -21.15 -5.07 25.80
CA GLY A 8 -20.11 -4.17 25.32
C GLY A 8 -19.50 -4.72 24.03
N HIS A 9 -19.70 -4.03 22.92
CA HIS A 9 -18.99 -4.31 21.67
C HIS A 9 -17.54 -3.83 21.81
N GLY A 10 -16.61 -4.77 21.92
CA GLY A 10 -15.18 -4.49 21.89
C GLY A 10 -14.76 -4.05 20.50
N HIS A 11 -14.53 -2.74 20.31
CA HIS A 11 -13.89 -2.23 19.12
C HIS A 11 -12.40 -2.59 19.17
N SER A 12 -12.05 -3.67 18.46
CA SER A 12 -10.65 -4.05 18.24
C SER A 12 -10.02 -3.01 17.31
N HIS A 13 -9.26 -2.08 17.88
CA HIS A 13 -8.36 -1.23 17.10
C HIS A 13 -7.34 -2.13 16.41
N ALA A 14 -7.50 -2.35 15.11
CA ALA A 14 -6.50 -3.03 14.31
C ALA A 14 -5.16 -2.33 14.54
N SER A 15 -4.19 -3.07 15.06
CA SER A 15 -2.87 -2.54 15.40
C SER A 15 -2.29 -1.76 14.21
N PRO A 16 -1.73 -0.56 14.41
CA PRO A 16 -1.17 0.28 13.33
C PRO A 16 -0.10 -0.46 12.49
N THR A 17 0.48 -1.52 13.05
CA THR A 17 1.41 -2.41 12.36
C THR A 17 0.79 -3.17 11.18
N THR A 18 -0.52 -3.48 11.23
CA THR A 18 -1.23 -4.27 10.20
C THR A 18 -1.43 -3.48 8.91
N GLY A 19 -1.68 -2.17 9.02
CA GLY A 19 -1.81 -1.28 7.86
C GLY A 19 -0.52 -1.15 7.07
N ARG A 20 0.63 -1.05 7.77
CA ARG A 20 1.97 -1.00 7.15
C ARG A 20 2.28 -2.27 6.36
N THR A 21 2.05 -3.44 6.94
CA THR A 21 2.32 -4.72 6.26
C THR A 21 1.46 -4.88 5.02
N ARG A 22 0.17 -4.50 5.08
CA ARG A 22 -0.73 -4.51 3.91
C ARG A 22 -0.28 -3.55 2.82
N LEU A 23 0.12 -2.33 3.18
CA LEU A 23 0.66 -1.35 2.23
C LEU A 23 1.96 -1.83 1.58
N ALA A 24 2.87 -2.41 2.36
CA ALA A 24 4.12 -2.96 1.83
C ALA A 24 3.89 -4.16 0.89
N ILE A 25 2.95 -5.05 1.24
CA ILE A 25 2.56 -6.18 0.39
C ILE A 25 1.92 -5.68 -0.91
N ALA A 26 0.97 -4.74 -0.82
CA ALA A 26 0.33 -4.15 -1.99
C ALA A 26 1.36 -3.47 -2.91
N PHE A 27 2.28 -2.69 -2.34
CA PHE A 27 3.37 -2.08 -3.09
C PHE A 27 4.27 -3.11 -3.78
N GLY A 28 4.66 -4.19 -3.08
CA GLY A 28 5.45 -5.27 -3.67
C GLY A 28 4.75 -5.98 -4.81
N LEU A 29 3.46 -6.29 -4.67
CA LEU A 29 2.63 -6.91 -5.71
C LEU A 29 2.51 -5.99 -6.94
N THR A 30 2.15 -4.73 -6.73
CA THR A 30 2.03 -3.76 -7.83
C THR A 30 3.38 -3.56 -8.54
N GLY A 31 4.48 -3.42 -7.80
CA GLY A 31 5.81 -3.28 -8.36
C GLY A 31 6.23 -4.49 -9.20
N LEU A 32 5.93 -5.72 -8.75
CA LEU A 32 6.22 -6.94 -9.49
C LEU A 32 5.43 -7.03 -10.79
N ILE A 33 4.14 -6.68 -10.76
CA ILE A 33 3.26 -6.66 -11.94
C ILE A 33 3.79 -5.63 -12.95
N VAL A 34 4.11 -4.41 -12.50
CA VAL A 34 4.67 -3.37 -13.37
C VAL A 34 5.99 -3.84 -14.01
N LEU A 35 6.87 -4.51 -13.26
CA LEU A 35 8.11 -5.06 -13.81
C LEU A 35 7.85 -6.11 -14.90
N ALA A 36 6.92 -7.03 -14.64
CA ALA A 36 6.54 -8.06 -15.60
C ALA A 36 5.90 -7.46 -16.87
N GLN A 37 5.02 -6.46 -16.72
CA GLN A 37 4.38 -5.74 -17.82
C GLN A 37 5.41 -4.95 -18.65
N SER A 38 6.38 -4.32 -17.98
CA SER A 38 7.48 -3.59 -18.62
C SER A 38 8.31 -4.51 -19.51
N VAL A 39 8.69 -5.68 -18.98
CA VAL A 39 9.42 -6.70 -19.75
C VAL A 39 8.57 -7.24 -20.89
N GLY A 40 7.29 -7.55 -20.64
CA GLY A 40 6.35 -8.02 -21.66
C GLY A 40 6.12 -7.01 -22.79
N SER A 41 6.05 -5.71 -22.46
CA SER A 41 5.91 -4.61 -23.43
C SER A 41 7.12 -4.53 -24.35
N VAL A 42 8.33 -4.60 -23.80
CA VAL A 42 9.58 -4.56 -24.58
C VAL A 42 9.72 -5.79 -25.47
N VAL A 43 9.40 -6.99 -24.96
CA VAL A 43 9.50 -8.25 -25.72
C VAL A 43 8.48 -8.32 -26.86
N THR A 44 7.25 -7.87 -26.62
CA THR A 44 6.17 -7.93 -27.63
C THR A 44 6.15 -6.73 -28.59
N GLY A 45 6.85 -5.63 -28.27
CA GLY A 45 6.91 -4.43 -29.10
C GLY A 45 5.57 -3.71 -29.25
N SER A 46 4.62 -3.93 -28.34
CA SER A 46 3.24 -3.44 -28.48
C SER A 46 2.98 -2.12 -27.76
N LEU A 47 2.56 -1.09 -28.51
CA LEU A 47 2.17 0.22 -27.98
C LEU A 47 0.98 0.16 -27.01
N ALA A 48 0.09 -0.82 -27.19
CA ALA A 48 -1.03 -1.05 -26.28
C ALA A 48 -0.56 -1.43 -24.86
N LEU A 49 0.40 -2.37 -24.78
CA LEU A 49 1.01 -2.78 -23.51
C LEU A 49 1.92 -1.70 -22.92
N LEU A 50 2.55 -0.87 -23.76
CA LEU A 50 3.36 0.25 -23.29
C LEU A 50 2.49 1.30 -22.58
N THR A 51 1.30 1.59 -23.14
CA THR A 51 0.35 2.55 -22.54
C THR A 51 -0.21 2.02 -21.21
N ASP A 52 -0.56 0.73 -21.18
CA ASP A 52 -1.01 0.03 -19.97
C ASP A 52 0.08 0.03 -18.87
N THR A 53 1.34 -0.24 -19.25
CA THR A 53 2.50 -0.19 -18.35
C THR A 53 2.74 1.24 -17.83
N ALA A 54 2.65 2.26 -18.69
CA ALA A 54 2.88 3.64 -18.30
C ALA A 54 1.87 4.14 -17.26
N HIS A 55 0.60 3.76 -17.41
CA HIS A 55 -0.43 4.09 -16.42
C HIS A 55 -0.15 3.39 -15.07
N ALA A 56 0.05 2.07 -15.08
CA ALA A 56 0.33 1.27 -13.89
C ALA A 56 1.64 1.70 -13.19
N LEU A 57 2.63 2.21 -13.94
CA LEU A 57 3.87 2.77 -13.41
C LEU A 57 3.63 4.06 -12.63
N VAL A 58 2.79 4.96 -13.12
CA VAL A 58 2.43 6.20 -12.41
C VAL A 58 1.69 5.86 -11.11
N ASP A 59 0.76 4.92 -11.14
CA ASP A 59 0.05 4.47 -9.94
C ASP A 59 1.00 3.83 -8.90
N ALA A 60 1.95 3.01 -9.36
CA ALA A 60 2.99 2.43 -8.51
C ALA A 60 3.91 3.50 -7.91
N SER A 61 4.25 4.54 -8.66
CA SER A 61 5.05 5.66 -8.15
C SER A 61 4.32 6.44 -7.05
N GLY A 62 3.00 6.61 -7.16
CA GLY A 62 2.16 7.20 -6.12
C GLY A 62 2.15 6.37 -4.85
N LEU A 63 2.02 5.04 -4.97
CA LEU A 63 2.13 4.11 -3.84
C LEU A 63 3.53 4.15 -3.19
N LEU A 64 4.60 4.25 -3.98
CA LEU A 64 5.97 4.39 -3.47
C LEU A 64 6.13 5.65 -2.63
N VAL A 65 5.67 6.79 -3.14
CA VAL A 65 5.71 8.08 -2.43
C VAL A 65 4.88 8.01 -1.15
N ALA A 66 3.67 7.42 -1.21
CA ALA A 66 2.83 7.22 -0.03
C ALA A 66 3.51 6.33 1.02
N LEU A 67 4.21 5.27 0.60
CA LEU A 67 4.97 4.40 1.49
C LEU A 67 6.15 5.16 2.13
N ILE A 68 6.89 5.96 1.36
CA ILE A 68 7.98 6.82 1.87
C ILE A 68 7.43 7.83 2.89
N ALA A 69 6.35 8.52 2.56
CA ALA A 69 5.70 9.47 3.47
C ALA A 69 5.25 8.80 4.76
N ALA A 70 4.58 7.64 4.67
CA ALA A 70 4.19 6.84 5.83
C ALA A 70 5.41 6.40 6.66
N THR A 71 6.52 6.00 6.03
CA THR A 71 7.75 5.66 6.75
C THR A 71 8.36 6.86 7.46
N MET A 72 8.26 8.07 6.88
CA MET A 72 8.74 9.29 7.52
C MET A 72 7.84 9.76 8.67
N LEU A 73 6.52 9.66 8.54
CA LEU A 73 5.58 9.98 9.62
C LEU A 73 5.71 9.04 10.83
N LEU A 74 6.15 7.80 10.59
CA LEU A 74 6.44 6.83 11.65
C LEU A 74 7.88 6.95 12.20
N ARG A 75 8.72 7.83 11.65
CA ARG A 75 10.03 8.15 12.22
C ARG A 75 9.77 8.96 13.49
N PRO A 76 10.18 8.50 14.69
CA PRO A 76 9.92 9.21 15.93
C PRO A 76 10.39 10.66 15.81
N ALA A 77 9.58 11.61 16.28
CA ALA A 77 10.02 12.99 16.42
C ALA A 77 11.36 12.98 17.15
N SER A 78 12.42 13.39 16.45
CA SER A 78 13.69 13.69 17.10
C SER A 78 13.38 14.60 18.28
N PRO A 79 13.83 14.28 19.51
CA PRO A 79 13.58 15.13 20.65
C PRO A 79 14.12 16.51 20.30
N ALA A 80 13.19 17.46 20.13
CA ALA A 80 13.52 18.86 20.07
C ALA A 80 14.20 19.17 21.41
N ARG A 81 15.48 19.50 21.34
CA ARG A 81 16.25 20.01 22.46
C ARG A 81 15.95 21.49 22.63
#